data_AF-A0A8C2UN13-F1
#
_entry.id   AF-A0A8C2UN13-F1
#
_cell.length_a   1.000
_cell.length_b   1.000
_cell.length_c   1.000
_cell.angle_alpha   90.00
_cell.angle_beta   90.00
_cell.angle_gamma   90.00
#
_symmetry.space_group_name_H-M   'P 1'
#
loop_
_entity.id
_entity.type
_entity.pdbx_description
1 polymer ?
#
loop_
_entity_poly.entity_id
_entity_poly.type
_entity_poly.pdbx_seq_one_letter_code
_entity_poly.pdbx_strand_id
1 'polypeptide(L)'
;MAKPKEKTPMCLVNELARFNSIQPQYKLLSESGPAHSKMFSVQLSLGEQTWESEGSSIKKAQQAVANKALTESTLPKPVQKPPKSNVNNNPGSITPTVELNGLAMKRGEPAIYRPLDPKPFPNYRANYNFRGMYNQRCSPV
;
A
#
# COMPACT_ATOMS: atom_id res chain seq x y z
N MET A 1 -15.81 17.43 19.37
CA MET A 1 -14.74 17.79 18.41
C MET A 1 -13.80 16.61 18.27
N ALA A 2 -13.95 15.80 17.22
CA ALA A 2 -13.02 14.71 16.95
C ALA A 2 -11.75 15.30 16.33
N LYS A 3 -10.63 15.26 17.06
CA LYS A 3 -9.32 15.58 16.49
C LYS A 3 -9.09 14.65 15.28
N PRO A 4 -8.77 15.17 14.09
CA PRO A 4 -8.49 14.32 12.94
C PRO A 4 -7.37 13.35 13.32
N LYS A 5 -7.55 12.06 13.00
CA LYS A 5 -6.63 10.95 13.31
C LYS A 5 -5.18 11.42 13.18
N GLU A 6 -4.54 11.71 14.32
CA GLU A 6 -3.17 12.18 14.38
C GLU A 6 -2.28 11.07 13.79
N LYS A 7 -1.85 11.24 12.54
CA LYS A 7 -0.89 10.33 11.94
C LYS A 7 0.38 10.39 12.79
N THR A 8 0.94 9.22 13.10
CA THR A 8 2.21 9.18 13.83
C THR A 8 3.27 9.95 13.03
N PRO A 9 4.23 10.61 13.67
CA PRO A 9 5.22 11.39 12.93
C PRO A 9 6.09 10.52 12.02
N MET A 10 6.27 9.24 12.34
CA MET A 10 6.86 8.27 11.42
C MET A 10 6.07 8.13 10.11
N CYS A 11 4.74 8.09 10.18
CA CYS A 11 3.88 8.03 8.99
C CYS A 11 4.01 9.30 8.15
N LEU A 12 4.02 10.46 8.80
CA LEU A 12 4.19 11.76 8.14
C LEU A 12 5.56 11.88 7.45
N VAL A 13 6.63 11.44 8.11
CA VAL A 13 7.97 11.38 7.51
C VAL A 13 7.97 10.48 6.29
N ASN A 14 7.33 9.31 6.37
CA ASN A 14 7.28 8.39 5.23
C ASN A 14 6.51 8.99 4.05
N GLU A 15 5.39 9.68 4.30
CA GLU A 15 4.64 10.40 3.26
C GLU A 15 5.48 11.51 2.62
N LEU A 16 6.19 12.30 3.43
CA LEU A 16 7.10 13.35 2.96
C LEU A 16 8.23 12.76 2.11
N ALA A 17 8.86 11.68 2.58
CA ALA A 17 9.95 11.04 1.88
C ALA A 17 9.48 10.49 0.52
N ARG A 18 8.34 9.79 0.48
CA ARG A 18 7.72 9.30 -0.77
C ARG A 18 7.35 10.43 -1.73
N PHE A 19 6.87 11.57 -1.22
CA PHE A 19 6.55 12.73 -2.05
C PHE A 19 7.78 13.31 -2.73
N ASN A 20 8.91 13.31 -2.02
CA ASN A 20 10.19 13.76 -2.52
C ASN A 20 10.99 12.69 -3.28
N SER A 21 10.40 11.50 -3.49
CA SER A 21 11.08 10.31 -4.05
C SER A 21 12.35 9.91 -3.30
N ILE A 22 12.37 10.14 -1.98
CA ILE A 22 13.48 9.83 -1.07
C ILE A 22 13.08 8.63 -0.20
N GLN A 23 14.03 7.76 0.10
CA GLN A 23 13.83 6.66 1.04
C GLN A 23 14.33 7.05 2.44
N PRO A 24 13.47 6.98 3.49
CA PRO A 24 13.89 7.25 4.85
C PRO A 24 14.73 6.10 5.40
N GLN A 25 15.91 6.40 5.93
CA GLN A 25 16.79 5.42 6.55
C GLN A 25 16.91 5.69 8.05
N TYR A 26 16.57 4.71 8.88
CA TYR A 26 16.72 4.78 10.32
C TYR A 26 17.92 3.94 10.76
N LYS A 27 18.80 4.52 11.56
CA LYS A 27 19.97 3.85 12.12
C LYS A 27 20.03 4.04 13.62
N LEU A 28 20.19 2.94 14.36
CA LEU A 28 20.49 3.01 15.79
C LEU A 28 21.99 3.30 15.95
N LEU A 29 22.31 4.38 16.65
CA LEU A 29 23.70 4.81 16.87
C LEU A 29 24.25 4.30 18.18
N SER A 30 23.50 4.49 19.27
CA SER A 30 23.95 4.11 20.60
C SER A 30 22.80 3.64 21.48
N GLU A 31 23.14 2.81 22.44
CA GLU A 31 22.26 2.36 23.51
C GLU A 31 23.06 2.49 24.80
N SER A 32 22.69 3.45 25.64
CA SER A 32 23.42 3.81 26.85
C SER A 32 22.47 3.91 28.05
N GLY A 33 23.02 3.81 29.26
CA GLY A 33 22.28 3.98 30.50
C GLY A 33 21.96 2.68 31.25
N PRO A 34 21.54 2.80 32.52
CA PRO A 34 21.26 1.65 33.38
C PRO A 34 20.01 0.89 32.91
N ALA A 35 19.89 -0.38 33.30
CA ALA A 35 18.82 -1.27 32.84
C ALA A 35 17.39 -0.72 33.05
N HIS A 36 17.20 0.10 34.08
CA HIS A 36 15.92 0.74 34.42
C HIS A 36 15.70 2.10 33.72
N SER A 37 16.72 2.69 33.10
CA SER A 37 16.67 3.99 32.41
C SER A 37 17.57 4.01 31.19
N LYS A 38 17.30 3.07 30.27
CA LYS A 38 18.04 2.93 29.03
C LYS A 38 17.65 4.02 28.04
N MET A 39 18.64 4.53 27.33
CA MET A 39 18.53 5.60 26.34
C MET A 39 19.05 5.12 25.01
N PHE A 40 18.29 5.39 23.96
CA PHE A 40 18.58 4.97 22.60
C PHE A 40 18.74 6.20 21.74
N SER A 41 19.90 6.35 21.09
CA SER A 41 20.14 7.42 20.13
C SER A 41 19.96 6.87 18.72
N VAL A 42 19.02 7.48 17.98
CA VAL A 42 18.62 7.06 16.63
C VAL A 42 18.83 8.20 15.67
N GLN A 43 19.40 7.88 14.52
CA GLN A 43 19.55 8.77 13.38
C GLN A 43 18.52 8.44 12.30
N LEU A 44 17.96 9.47 11.67
CA LEU A 44 17.12 9.39 10.49
C LEU A 44 17.79 10.17 9.36
N SER A 45 17.99 9.52 8.22
CA SER A 45 18.49 10.15 7.00
C SER A 45 17.36 10.24 5.97
N LEU A 46 17.11 11.45 5.45
CA LEU A 46 16.22 11.71 4.32
C LEU A 46 17.05 12.37 3.20
N GLY A 47 17.51 11.55 2.25
CA GLY A 47 18.30 12.04 1.13
C GLY A 47 19.66 12.55 1.62
N GLU A 48 19.90 13.85 1.49
CA GLU A 48 21.14 14.50 1.93
C GLU A 48 21.09 14.98 3.39
N GLN A 49 19.90 15.01 4.00
CA GLN A 49 19.73 15.59 5.33
C GLN A 49 19.58 14.50 6.38
N THR A 50 20.25 14.69 7.52
CA THR A 50 20.24 13.72 8.62
C THR A 50 19.87 14.41 9.92
N TRP A 51 19.12 13.69 10.75
CA TRP A 51 18.71 14.13 12.07
C TRP A 51 19.01 13.05 13.07
N GLU A 52 19.41 13.48 14.26
CA GLU A 52 19.65 12.59 15.39
C GLU A 52 18.78 13.02 16.57
N SER A 53 18.27 12.02 17.28
CA SER A 53 17.56 12.23 18.54
C SER A 53 17.66 11.02 19.45
N GLU A 54 17.40 11.25 20.73
CA GLU A 54 17.47 10.25 21.77
C GLU A 54 16.09 9.96 22.34
N GLY A 55 15.90 8.78 22.92
CA GLY A 55 14.65 8.43 23.59
C GLY A 55 14.80 7.29 24.57
N SER A 56 13.85 7.19 25.50
CA SER A 56 13.81 6.11 26.50
C SER A 56 13.49 4.72 25.89
N SER A 57 13.20 4.66 24.60
CA SER A 57 13.02 3.42 23.83
C SER A 57 13.32 3.69 22.36
N ILE A 58 13.69 2.64 21.61
CA ILE A 58 13.95 2.75 20.16
C ILE A 58 12.79 3.43 19.43
N LYS A 59 11.55 3.03 19.76
CA LYS A 59 10.34 3.61 19.14
C LYS A 59 10.16 5.08 19.51
N LYS A 60 10.43 5.48 20.76
CA LYS A 60 10.36 6.89 21.16
C LYS A 60 11.46 7.71 20.50
N ALA A 61 12.68 7.20 20.40
CA ALA A 61 13.78 7.83 19.69
C ALA A 61 13.45 8.00 18.20
N GLN A 62 12.91 6.97 17.55
CA GLN A 62 12.41 7.06 16.17
C GLN A 62 11.29 8.10 16.01
N GLN A 63 10.37 8.17 16.96
CA GLN A 63 9.29 9.15 16.94
C GLN A 63 9.80 10.57 17.14
N ALA A 64 10.77 10.76 18.03
CA ALA A 64 11.42 12.04 18.30
C ALA A 64 12.23 12.52 17.10
N VAL A 65 13.02 11.64 16.46
CA VAL A 65 13.81 12.00 15.28
C VAL A 65 12.90 12.32 14.10
N ALA A 66 11.78 11.60 13.97
CA ALA A 66 10.78 11.88 12.95
C ALA A 66 10.13 13.26 13.16
N ASN A 67 9.76 13.61 14.40
CA ASN A 67 9.25 14.95 14.72
C ASN A 67 10.28 16.05 14.41
N LYS A 68 11.54 15.81 14.78
CA LYS A 68 12.65 16.73 14.52
C LYS A 68 12.83 16.94 13.02
N ALA A 69 12.86 15.85 12.24
CA ALA A 69 12.94 15.90 10.80
C ALA A 69 11.75 16.67 10.18
N LEU A 70 10.51 16.47 10.63
CA LEU A 70 9.35 17.21 10.10
C LEU A 70 9.41 18.72 10.37
N THR A 71 10.02 19.09 11.50
CA THR A 71 10.15 20.49 11.93
C THR A 71 11.31 21.19 11.20
N GLU A 72 12.45 20.51 11.09
CA GLU A 72 13.69 21.04 10.52
C GLU A 72 13.86 20.75 9.01
N SER A 73 13.06 19.87 8.41
CA SER A 73 13.15 19.56 6.98
C SER A 73 12.86 20.80 6.13
N THR A 74 13.80 21.15 5.28
CA THR A 74 13.65 22.13 4.20
C THR A 74 12.98 21.53 2.96
N LEU A 75 12.74 20.21 2.96
CA LEU A 75 12.09 19.50 1.87
C LEU A 75 10.69 20.07 1.59
N PRO A 76 10.28 20.17 0.31
CA PRO A 76 8.95 20.64 -0.04
C PRO A 76 7.92 19.69 0.58
N LYS A 77 7.15 20.25 1.51
CA LYS A 77 6.06 19.54 2.15
C LYS A 77 4.93 19.39 1.13
N PRO A 78 4.34 18.20 0.97
CA PRO A 78 3.15 18.08 0.14
C PRO A 78 2.11 19.05 0.71
N VAL A 79 1.67 20.01 -0.11
CA VAL A 79 0.58 20.91 0.24
C VAL A 79 -0.58 20.01 0.66
N GLN A 80 -1.01 20.10 1.92
CA GLN A 80 -2.12 19.30 2.42
C GLN A 80 -3.36 19.69 1.62
N LYS A 81 -3.59 19.02 0.48
CA LYS A 81 -4.90 19.03 -0.15
C LYS A 81 -5.86 18.49 0.91
N PRO A 82 -7.02 19.15 1.10
CA PRO A 82 -7.98 18.75 2.13
C PRO A 82 -8.17 17.25 2.05
N PRO A 83 -8.25 16.56 3.20
CA PRO A 83 -8.23 15.10 3.24
C PRO A 83 -9.25 14.64 2.21
N LYS A 84 -8.77 14.03 1.13
CA LYS A 84 -9.65 13.29 0.24
C LYS A 84 -10.27 12.28 1.18
N SER A 85 -11.53 12.55 1.54
CA SER A 85 -12.33 11.60 2.28
C SER A 85 -12.04 10.27 1.63
N ASN A 86 -11.65 9.28 2.44
CA ASN A 86 -11.30 7.96 1.95
C ASN A 86 -12.58 7.23 1.52
N VAL A 87 -13.51 7.95 0.91
CA VAL A 87 -14.57 7.39 0.13
C VAL A 87 -13.92 7.08 -1.20
N ASN A 88 -13.37 5.87 -1.27
CA ASN A 88 -13.12 5.19 -2.52
C ASN A 88 -14.50 4.91 -3.13
N ASN A 89 -15.22 5.97 -3.51
CA ASN A 89 -16.50 6.00 -4.21
C ASN A 89 -16.29 5.68 -5.70
N ASN A 90 -15.18 5.06 -6.08
CA ASN A 90 -14.95 4.60 -7.45
C ASN A 90 -15.66 3.25 -7.59
N PRO A 91 -16.89 3.18 -8.16
CA PRO A 91 -17.57 1.91 -8.38
C PRO A 91 -16.79 0.96 -9.29
N GLY A 92 -15.75 1.45 -9.99
CA GLY A 92 -14.86 0.63 -10.82
C GLY A 92 -13.59 0.11 -10.14
N SER A 93 -13.29 0.50 -8.89
CA SER A 93 -12.07 0.04 -8.18
C SER A 93 -12.33 -1.15 -7.25
N ILE A 94 -13.59 -1.48 -6.99
CA ILE A 94 -13.96 -2.63 -6.18
C ILE A 94 -13.96 -3.88 -7.07
N THR A 95 -13.34 -4.98 -6.62
CA THR A 95 -13.50 -6.23 -7.35
C THR A 95 -14.95 -6.70 -7.20
N PRO A 96 -15.56 -7.28 -8.26
CA PRO A 96 -16.96 -7.71 -8.21
C PRO A 96 -17.24 -8.69 -7.07
N THR A 97 -16.23 -9.48 -6.70
CA THR A 97 -16.26 -10.38 -5.54
C THR A 97 -16.46 -9.61 -4.23
N VAL A 98 -15.76 -8.50 -4.01
CA VAL A 98 -15.90 -7.71 -2.77
C VAL A 98 -17.24 -7.00 -2.71
N GLU A 99 -17.76 -6.53 -3.84
CA GLU A 99 -19.12 -5.98 -3.92
C GLU A 99 -20.18 -7.02 -3.52
N LEU A 100 -20.07 -8.25 -4.05
CA LEU A 100 -20.94 -9.37 -3.68
C LEU A 100 -20.85 -9.71 -2.19
N ASN A 101 -19.64 -9.77 -1.63
CA ASN A 101 -19.44 -9.99 -0.20
C ASN A 101 -20.11 -8.89 0.64
N GLY A 102 -19.98 -7.62 0.24
CA GLY A 102 -20.60 -6.49 0.92
C GLY A 102 -22.13 -6.53 0.89
N LEU A 103 -22.72 -6.92 -0.24
CA LEU A 103 -24.16 -7.11 -0.38
C LEU A 103 -24.68 -8.25 0.51
N ALA A 104 -23.96 -9.37 0.56
CA ALA A 104 -24.29 -10.51 1.42
C ALA A 104 -24.26 -10.12 2.91
N MET A 105 -23.21 -9.42 3.34
CA MET A 105 -23.10 -8.90 4.70
C MET A 105 -24.24 -7.93 5.05
N LYS A 106 -24.66 -7.07 4.13
CA LYS A 106 -25.80 -6.15 4.32
C LYS A 106 -27.13 -6.90 4.50
N ARG A 107 -27.26 -8.09 3.91
CA ARG A 107 -28.43 -8.98 4.05
C ARG A 107 -28.30 -9.96 5.22
N GLY A 108 -27.17 -9.94 5.94
CA GLY A 108 -26.88 -10.87 7.04
C GLY A 108 -26.52 -12.28 6.58
N GLU A 109 -26.17 -12.47 5.31
CA GLU A 109 -25.81 -13.76 4.74
C GLU A 109 -24.28 -13.87 4.52
N PRO A 110 -23.65 -15.00 4.87
CA PRO A 110 -22.25 -15.23 4.58
C PRO A 110 -22.05 -15.62 3.10
N ALA A 111 -21.08 -15.00 2.43
CA ALA A 111 -20.67 -15.41 1.07
C ALA A 111 -19.74 -16.63 1.15
N ILE A 112 -20.22 -17.79 0.71
CA ILE A 112 -19.49 -19.06 0.74
C ILE A 112 -19.06 -19.42 -0.68
N TYR A 113 -17.74 -19.44 -0.93
CA TYR A 113 -17.17 -19.89 -2.20
C TYR A 113 -16.75 -21.35 -2.08
N ARG A 114 -17.14 -22.17 -3.06
CA ARG A 114 -16.69 -23.57 -3.18
C ARG A 114 -16.05 -23.77 -4.54
N PRO A 115 -14.89 -24.47 -4.63
CA PRO A 115 -14.33 -24.89 -5.91
C PRO A 115 -15.37 -25.69 -6.69
N LEU A 116 -15.55 -25.37 -7.98
CA LEU A 116 -16.37 -26.18 -8.86
C LEU A 116 -15.59 -27.43 -9.25
N ASP A 117 -16.22 -28.60 -9.15
CA ASP A 117 -15.66 -29.83 -9.70
C ASP A 117 -15.43 -29.66 -11.22
N PRO A 118 -14.30 -30.17 -11.76
CA PRO A 118 -14.03 -30.09 -13.19
C PRO A 118 -15.15 -30.78 -13.96
N LYS A 119 -15.82 -30.02 -14.83
CA LYS A 119 -16.90 -30.53 -15.69
C LYS A 119 -16.34 -31.67 -16.55
N PRO A 120 -16.96 -32.87 -16.56
CA PRO A 120 -16.52 -33.94 -17.45
C PRO A 120 -16.59 -33.44 -18.88
N PHE A 121 -15.46 -33.53 -19.59
CA PHE A 121 -15.38 -33.14 -20.99
C PHE A 121 -16.37 -33.98 -21.80
N PRO A 122 -17.33 -33.36 -22.52
CA PRO A 122 -18.13 -34.11 -23.46
C PRO A 122 -17.23 -34.57 -24.61
N ASN A 123 -17.10 -35.89 -24.78
CA ASN A 123 -16.40 -36.54 -25.89
C ASN A 123 -17.07 -36.24 -27.24
N TYR A 124 -16.97 -34.99 -27.73
CA TYR A 124 -17.27 -34.68 -29.12
C TYR A 124 -16.01 -34.88 -29.95
N ARG A 125 -15.82 -36.13 -30.39
CA ARG A 125 -14.87 -36.45 -31.46
C ARG A 125 -15.47 -35.93 -32.78
N ALA A 126 -15.22 -34.66 -33.10
CA ALA A 126 -15.63 -34.07 -34.37
C ALA A 126 -14.80 -34.64 -35.53
N ASN A 127 -15.42 -35.50 -36.34
CA ASN A 127 -14.87 -36.05 -37.58
C ASN A 127 -15.00 -35.00 -38.69
N TYR A 128 -13.93 -34.25 -38.96
CA TYR A 128 -13.87 -33.30 -40.08
C TYR A 128 -13.54 -34.04 -41.39
N ASN A 129 -14.57 -34.48 -42.10
CA ASN A 129 -14.49 -34.88 -43.51
C ASN A 129 -15.50 -34.09 -44.35
N PHE A 130 -15.39 -32.75 -44.34
CA PHE A 130 -16.15 -31.90 -45.26
C PHE A 130 -15.20 -31.20 -46.23
N ARG A 131 -14.90 -31.91 -47.32
CA ARG A 131 -14.24 -31.39 -48.52
C ARG A 131 -15.30 -30.62 -49.31
N GLY A 132 -15.23 -29.28 -49.27
CA GLY A 132 -16.25 -28.40 -49.85
C GLY A 132 -15.74 -27.01 -50.18
N MET A 133 -14.83 -26.92 -51.15
CA MET A 133 -14.89 -26.00 -52.31
C MET A 133 -15.49 -24.60 -52.08
N TYR A 134 -14.67 -23.56 -51.82
CA TYR A 134 -14.86 -22.14 -52.22
C TYR A 134 -13.48 -21.43 -52.05
N ASN A 135 -12.73 -21.15 -53.12
CA ASN A 135 -12.74 -19.98 -54.00
C ASN A 135 -11.85 -18.79 -53.55
N GLN A 136 -10.92 -18.45 -54.47
CA GLN A 136 -10.42 -17.11 -54.83
C GLN A 136 -9.24 -16.47 -54.07
N ARG A 137 -8.13 -16.40 -54.82
CA ARG A 137 -7.39 -15.20 -55.25
C ARG A 137 -6.92 -14.21 -54.16
N CYS A 138 -5.60 -14.13 -53.98
CA CYS A 138 -4.84 -12.88 -53.95
C CYS A 138 -3.34 -13.20 -54.15
N SER A 139 -2.72 -12.51 -55.13
CA SER A 139 -1.28 -12.53 -55.40
C SER A 139 -0.55 -11.62 -54.41
N PRO A 140 0.77 -11.82 -54.22
CA PRO A 140 1.63 -10.64 -54.17
C PRO A 140 2.87 -10.78 -55.07
N VAL A 141 3.12 -9.66 -55.76
CA VAL A 141 4.35 -9.07 -56.33
C VAL A 141 5.58 -9.96 -56.49
#